data_AF-A0A9W8WWR3-F1
#
_entry.id   AF-A0A9W8WWR3-F1
#
_cell.length_a   1.000
_cell.length_b   1.000
_cell.length_c   1.000
_cell.angle_alpha   90.00
_cell.angle_beta   90.00
_cell.angle_gamma   90.00
#
_symmetry.space_group_name_H-M   'P 1'
#
loop_
_entity.id
_entity.type
_entity.pdbx_description
1 polymer ?
#
loop_
_entity_poly.entity_id
_entity_poly.type
_entity_poly.pdbx_seq_one_letter_code
_entity_poly.pdbx_strand_id
1 'polypeptide(L)'
;MDGSYTGRSYDLRDSSTPASTLEQSVSPSTEASSTVPATLRQPLSRRSSAQATKTVASSRTTPHGPKDVHFYLNYFKEHMTIHHYSLKRDSHNFLKGEFFNYAMKYEPLKYAVAGYAAYFHTIAQPDGRMSTFLQFYNESVSRLRMSITKHKKQGLATFLTILQLASIEEMLGDWVNLMGHQKAAFDMLTRLYTPKTISQSDFLLKVLLWYTRFDLFVGLQSGGEAVLGRDWYEAVHECYVTKVRDNPEDMGYKYEERFAYSRIVAKDSSDLFSRMGKGLLSPQEFMEQLPVVKNEVEGLAGSIGPEFQDPKFKITNMQGQPESDDIVNPYEPNTIYGGGLWTTNFLKLDFWSINFMYDISTSMAFKKVFEPELTTLAFKAAQIFEAMCAYSEAPNGAIIEAQVSMAIATLFLPKDPKTIQWCRRTFAKVESLGYIYPESMRNRMLEAWGLEASDWWLPNDEGCPPIIRTIKDFIRERSTAPKDQVSEDLKEMRGIFSSLNISDSPGSDNMTITSNDSASGTLGVHGTYNASPDW
;
A
#
# COMPACT_ATOMS: atom_id res chain seq x y z
N MET A 1 25.72 -73.52 31.76
CA MET A 1 25.21 -74.17 30.53
C MET A 1 24.37 -73.12 29.82
N ASP A 2 25.01 -72.51 28.82
CA ASP A 2 24.56 -71.89 27.56
C ASP A 2 23.10 -71.38 27.44
N GLY A 3 22.79 -70.20 26.90
CA GLY A 3 23.58 -69.19 26.20
C GLY A 3 22.70 -67.99 25.78
N SER A 4 23.37 -66.84 25.64
CA SER A 4 23.08 -65.54 24.97
C SER A 4 21.72 -65.30 24.27
N TYR A 5 21.08 -64.12 24.29
CA TYR A 5 21.57 -62.77 24.00
C TYR A 5 20.69 -61.66 24.65
N THR A 6 21.35 -60.59 25.10
CA THR A 6 20.84 -59.23 25.46
C THR A 6 20.17 -58.55 24.25
N GLY A 7 19.17 -57.66 24.29
CA GLY A 7 18.56 -56.79 25.30
C GLY A 7 18.33 -55.38 24.72
N ARG A 8 17.14 -54.78 24.97
CA ARG A 8 16.67 -53.38 24.70
C ARG A 8 16.11 -53.09 23.29
N SER A 9 15.10 -52.25 23.07
CA SER A 9 14.19 -51.42 23.89
C SER A 9 12.97 -51.05 23.03
N TYR A 10 11.87 -50.66 23.68
CA TYR A 10 10.57 -50.26 23.14
C TYR A 10 10.59 -49.31 21.92
N ASP A 11 9.76 -49.63 20.91
CA ASP A 11 9.38 -48.75 19.80
C ASP A 11 7.86 -48.47 19.79
N LEU A 12 7.57 -47.17 19.79
CA LEU A 12 6.65 -46.42 18.93
C LEU A 12 5.16 -46.82 18.84
N ARG A 13 4.32 -45.97 19.45
CA ARG A 13 2.94 -45.72 19.01
C ARG A 13 2.75 -44.24 18.68
N ASP A 14 2.29 -44.01 17.45
CA ASP A 14 1.41 -42.97 16.94
C ASP A 14 1.54 -41.54 17.46
N SER A 15 2.07 -40.67 16.59
CA SER A 15 1.77 -39.24 16.56
C SER A 15 1.60 -38.84 15.10
N SER A 16 0.34 -38.63 14.71
CA SER A 16 -0.08 -38.20 13.38
C SER A 16 0.03 -36.68 13.24
N THR A 17 1.04 -36.25 12.49
CA THR A 17 1.23 -34.89 11.98
C THR A 17 0.28 -34.65 10.79
N PRO A 18 -0.44 -33.52 10.66
CA PRO A 18 -1.08 -33.18 9.40
C PRO A 18 -0.06 -32.51 8.47
N ALA A 19 0.09 -33.12 7.30
CA ALA A 19 0.92 -32.67 6.21
C ALA A 19 0.34 -31.43 5.51
N SER A 20 1.26 -30.62 4.96
CA SER A 20 1.05 -29.58 3.97
C SER A 20 0.21 -30.06 2.79
N THR A 21 -0.92 -29.40 2.50
CA THR A 21 -1.62 -29.51 1.21
C THR A 21 -1.81 -28.13 0.59
N LEU A 22 -0.98 -27.90 -0.44
CA LEU A 22 -1.15 -26.89 -1.46
C LEU A 22 -2.26 -27.42 -2.41
N GLU A 23 -3.47 -26.84 -2.42
CA GLU A 23 -4.45 -27.10 -3.47
C GLU A 23 -4.76 -25.84 -4.28
N GLN A 24 -4.25 -25.89 -5.51
CA GLN A 24 -4.75 -25.36 -6.78
C GLN A 24 -5.99 -24.44 -6.73
N SER A 25 -5.75 -23.17 -7.05
CA SER A 25 -6.78 -22.28 -7.59
C SER A 25 -7.29 -22.83 -8.94
N VAL A 26 -8.57 -23.16 -8.98
CA VAL A 26 -9.29 -23.60 -10.19
C VAL A 26 -9.48 -22.40 -11.13
N SER A 27 -8.72 -22.37 -12.22
CA SER A 27 -8.96 -21.48 -13.36
C SER A 27 -10.09 -22.04 -14.22
N PRO A 28 -11.13 -21.28 -14.59
CA PRO A 28 -12.08 -21.74 -15.60
C PRO A 28 -11.48 -21.53 -17.00
N SER A 29 -11.17 -22.64 -17.69
CA SER A 29 -10.86 -22.66 -19.12
C SER A 29 -12.10 -22.33 -19.95
N THR A 30 -11.99 -21.35 -20.84
CA THR A 30 -12.98 -21.07 -21.89
C THR A 30 -12.60 -21.78 -23.18
N GLU A 31 -13.22 -22.93 -23.43
CA GLU A 31 -13.43 -23.46 -24.79
C GLU A 31 -14.89 -23.87 -24.92
N ALA A 32 -15.69 -23.06 -25.64
CA ALA A 32 -16.93 -23.52 -26.24
C ALA A 32 -17.26 -22.63 -27.45
N SER A 33 -17.34 -23.28 -28.60
CA SER A 33 -17.63 -22.74 -29.92
C SER A 33 -18.88 -21.86 -29.99
N SER A 34 -18.75 -20.82 -30.81
CA SER A 34 -19.81 -20.03 -31.43
C SER A 34 -20.93 -20.90 -32.03
N THR A 35 -22.17 -20.67 -31.61
CA THR A 35 -23.35 -20.77 -32.47
C THR A 35 -24.32 -19.64 -32.13
N VAL A 36 -24.55 -18.75 -33.10
CA VAL A 36 -25.52 -17.66 -33.05
C VAL A 36 -26.91 -18.21 -33.39
N PRO A 37 -27.97 -17.76 -32.69
CA PRO A 37 -29.23 -17.50 -33.39
C PRO A 37 -29.71 -16.05 -33.26
N ALA A 38 -30.56 -15.69 -34.22
CA ALA A 38 -30.83 -14.36 -34.72
C ALA A 38 -31.75 -13.46 -33.86
N THR A 39 -31.46 -12.16 -33.97
CA THR A 39 -32.33 -10.97 -33.88
C THR A 39 -33.82 -11.15 -33.56
N LEU A 40 -34.28 -10.42 -32.53
CA LEU A 40 -35.60 -9.77 -32.52
C LEU A 40 -35.47 -8.32 -32.01
N ARG A 41 -35.56 -7.37 -32.94
CA ARG A 41 -35.81 -5.95 -32.70
C ARG A 41 -37.30 -5.76 -32.42
N GLN A 42 -37.67 -5.05 -31.35
CA GLN A 42 -38.97 -4.38 -31.25
C GLN A 42 -38.89 -3.10 -30.37
N PRO A 43 -39.80 -2.12 -30.58
CA PRO A 43 -39.38 -0.76 -30.91
C PRO A 43 -39.66 0.32 -29.84
N LEU A 44 -38.93 1.43 -30.02
CA LEU A 44 -39.15 2.74 -29.42
C LEU A 44 -40.62 3.19 -29.51
N SER A 45 -41.24 3.48 -28.37
CA SER A 45 -42.50 4.20 -28.30
C SER A 45 -42.32 5.54 -27.58
N ARG A 46 -42.34 6.62 -28.38
CA ARG A 46 -42.59 7.99 -27.92
C ARG A 46 -44.09 8.13 -27.66
N ARG A 47 -44.50 8.51 -26.45
CA ARG A 47 -45.74 9.29 -26.25
C ARG A 47 -45.57 10.32 -25.14
N SER A 48 -45.75 11.57 -25.55
CA SER A 48 -46.06 12.73 -24.73
C SER A 48 -47.46 12.56 -24.13
N SER A 49 -47.61 12.86 -22.84
CA SER A 49 -48.86 13.40 -22.29
C SER A 49 -48.57 14.13 -20.99
N ALA A 50 -48.78 15.44 -21.03
CA ALA A 50 -48.85 16.30 -19.86
C ALA A 50 -50.08 15.93 -19.03
N GLN A 51 -49.91 15.79 -17.72
CA GLN A 51 -50.98 16.02 -16.75
C GLN A 51 -50.38 16.63 -15.49
N ALA A 52 -50.84 17.85 -15.21
CA ALA A 52 -50.55 18.58 -13.99
C ALA A 52 -51.44 18.04 -12.86
N THR A 53 -50.81 17.68 -11.74
CA THR A 53 -51.50 17.58 -10.44
C THR A 53 -50.59 18.12 -9.35
N LYS A 54 -51.21 18.90 -8.46
CA LYS A 54 -50.62 19.83 -7.51
C LYS A 54 -49.87 19.13 -6.36
N THR A 55 -48.72 19.72 -6.04
CA THR A 55 -48.03 19.81 -4.74
C THR A 55 -48.67 19.15 -3.52
N VAL A 56 -47.93 18.21 -2.92
CA VAL A 56 -47.72 18.15 -1.46
C VAL A 56 -46.19 18.15 -1.26
N ALA A 57 -45.70 19.18 -0.58
CA ALA A 57 -44.29 19.39 -0.32
C ALA A 57 -43.77 18.33 0.66
N SER A 58 -43.06 17.33 0.14
CA SER A 58 -42.06 16.59 0.90
C SER A 58 -40.75 17.36 0.79
N SER A 59 -40.16 17.67 1.94
CA SER A 59 -38.92 18.43 2.09
C SER A 59 -37.82 17.86 1.21
N ARG A 60 -37.54 18.54 0.10
CA ARG A 60 -36.27 18.37 -0.61
C ARG A 60 -35.16 18.82 0.33
N THR A 61 -34.37 17.87 0.81
CA THR A 61 -33.01 18.13 1.26
C THR A 61 -32.28 18.88 0.14
N THR A 62 -32.02 20.16 0.38
CA THR A 62 -31.18 20.99 -0.48
C THR A 62 -29.84 20.30 -0.67
N PRO A 63 -29.29 20.18 -1.90
CA PRO A 63 -27.93 19.66 -2.08
C PRO A 63 -26.98 20.65 -1.41
N HIS A 64 -26.25 20.20 -0.39
CA HIS A 64 -25.27 21.01 0.30
C HIS A 64 -24.20 21.46 -0.71
N GLY A 65 -24.19 22.77 -0.97
CA GLY A 65 -23.50 23.37 -2.11
C GLY A 65 -22.00 23.64 -1.90
N PRO A 66 -21.41 24.57 -2.69
CA PRO A 66 -19.98 24.91 -2.70
C PRO A 66 -19.38 25.35 -1.35
N LYS A 67 -20.20 25.71 -0.36
CA LYS A 67 -19.72 26.19 0.95
C LYS A 67 -19.01 25.09 1.74
N ASP A 68 -19.47 23.85 1.61
CA ASP A 68 -18.90 22.73 2.35
C ASP A 68 -17.54 22.32 1.76
N VAL A 69 -17.38 22.45 0.43
CA VAL A 69 -16.08 22.24 -0.23
C VAL A 69 -15.03 23.22 0.31
N HIS A 70 -15.37 24.51 0.45
CA HIS A 70 -14.44 25.51 0.98
C HIS A 70 -14.06 25.22 2.44
N PHE A 71 -15.02 24.77 3.26
CA PHE A 71 -14.74 24.34 4.63
C PHE A 71 -13.68 23.23 4.65
N TYR A 72 -13.86 22.16 3.88
CA TYR A 72 -12.90 21.05 3.88
C TYR A 72 -11.56 21.39 3.21
N LEU A 73 -11.53 22.30 2.24
CA LEU A 73 -10.27 22.82 1.70
C LEU A 73 -9.51 23.69 2.73
N ASN A 74 -10.21 24.39 3.62
CA ASN A 74 -9.59 25.08 4.74
C ASN A 74 -9.12 24.09 5.80
N TYR A 75 -9.93 23.09 6.13
CA TYR A 75 -9.54 21.99 7.01
C TYR A 75 -8.28 21.30 6.51
N PHE A 76 -8.18 21.03 5.20
CA PHE A 76 -6.97 20.51 4.56
C PHE A 76 -5.74 21.38 4.85
N LYS A 77 -5.84 22.70 4.66
CA LYS A 77 -4.72 23.61 4.91
C LYS A 77 -4.29 23.66 6.37
N GLU A 78 -5.24 23.56 7.29
CA GLU A 78 -4.99 23.76 8.73
C GLU A 78 -4.56 22.47 9.43
N HIS A 79 -5.20 21.34 9.09
CA HIS A 79 -5.10 20.10 9.87
C HIS A 79 -4.37 18.98 9.14
N MET A 80 -4.43 18.96 7.80
CA MET A 80 -3.77 17.92 7.01
C MET A 80 -2.29 18.23 6.84
N THR A 81 -1.50 17.16 6.93
CA THR A 81 -0.04 17.18 6.84
C THR A 81 0.41 16.12 5.85
N ILE A 82 1.69 16.18 5.49
CA ILE A 82 2.37 15.20 4.64
C ILE A 82 2.26 13.77 5.19
N HIS A 83 2.12 13.63 6.51
CA HIS A 83 1.98 12.34 7.19
C HIS A 83 0.63 11.66 6.98
N HIS A 84 -0.42 12.41 6.70
CA HIS A 84 -1.69 11.81 6.29
C HIS A 84 -1.62 11.20 4.90
N TYR A 85 -0.64 11.61 4.08
CA TYR A 85 -0.33 10.98 2.79
C TYR A 85 0.76 9.92 2.93
N SER A 86 1.20 9.69 4.17
CA SER A 86 2.33 8.83 4.52
C SER A 86 3.57 9.12 3.67
N LEU A 87 3.83 10.43 3.53
CA LEU A 87 5.03 10.98 2.94
C LEU A 87 5.89 11.55 4.08
N LYS A 88 7.14 11.08 4.16
CA LYS A 88 7.98 11.22 5.37
C LYS A 88 8.34 12.66 5.74
N ARG A 89 8.34 13.58 4.76
CA ARG A 89 8.74 14.97 4.95
C ARG A 89 8.18 15.91 3.88
N ASP A 90 7.88 17.13 4.29
CA ASP A 90 7.40 18.21 3.43
C ASP A 90 8.47 19.30 3.22
N SER A 91 9.57 18.94 2.55
CA SER A 91 10.76 19.80 2.49
C SER A 91 10.52 21.16 1.81
N HIS A 92 9.41 21.38 1.09
CA HIS A 92 9.13 22.62 0.37
C HIS A 92 7.63 22.96 0.25
N ASN A 93 6.84 22.64 1.26
CA ASN A 93 5.39 22.95 1.30
C ASN A 93 4.63 22.36 0.08
N PHE A 94 4.94 21.11 -0.29
CA PHE A 94 4.38 20.37 -1.41
C PHE A 94 2.85 20.40 -1.39
N LEU A 95 2.23 20.01 -0.27
CA LEU A 95 0.77 19.87 -0.16
C LEU A 95 0.07 21.23 -0.18
N LYS A 96 0.53 22.21 0.61
CA LYS A 96 -0.15 23.51 0.75
C LYS A 96 0.32 24.55 -0.27
N GLY A 97 1.35 24.23 -1.06
CA GLY A 97 1.88 25.03 -2.15
C GLY A 97 1.32 24.60 -3.50
N GLU A 98 2.19 24.02 -4.34
CA GLU A 98 1.86 23.70 -5.73
C GLU A 98 0.69 22.70 -5.85
N PHE A 99 0.64 21.65 -5.01
CA PHE A 99 -0.44 20.68 -5.06
C PHE A 99 -1.81 21.33 -4.82
N PHE A 100 -1.92 22.17 -3.78
CA PHE A 100 -3.15 22.91 -3.50
C PHE A 100 -3.53 23.86 -4.64
N ASN A 101 -2.54 24.50 -5.29
CA ASN A 101 -2.79 25.35 -6.46
C ASN A 101 -3.38 24.57 -7.65
N TYR A 102 -2.93 23.33 -7.88
CA TYR A 102 -3.56 22.44 -8.86
C TYR A 102 -4.99 22.09 -8.45
N ALA A 103 -5.21 21.74 -7.18
CA ALA A 103 -6.54 21.41 -6.67
C ALA A 103 -7.54 22.57 -6.85
N MET A 104 -7.12 23.81 -6.67
CA MET A 104 -8.00 24.97 -6.87
C MET A 104 -8.41 25.19 -8.33
N LYS A 105 -7.56 24.77 -9.28
CA LYS A 105 -7.75 24.99 -10.73
C LYS A 105 -8.45 23.84 -11.44
N TYR A 106 -8.40 22.63 -10.89
CA TYR A 106 -8.95 21.43 -11.52
C TYR A 106 -10.03 20.80 -10.65
N GLU A 107 -11.29 20.87 -11.11
CA GLU A 107 -12.46 20.48 -10.34
C GLU A 107 -12.42 19.03 -9.80
N PRO A 108 -12.06 18.00 -10.57
CA PRO A 108 -11.95 16.64 -10.01
C PRO A 108 -10.98 16.58 -8.82
N LEU A 109 -9.78 17.15 -8.95
CA LEU A 109 -8.80 17.19 -7.88
C LEU A 109 -9.30 17.98 -6.66
N LYS A 110 -10.00 19.11 -6.89
CA LYS A 110 -10.60 19.91 -5.81
C LYS A 110 -11.49 19.07 -4.90
N TYR A 111 -12.40 18.30 -5.52
CA TYR A 111 -13.34 17.45 -4.79
C TYR A 111 -12.64 16.25 -4.17
N ALA A 112 -11.60 15.69 -4.80
CA ALA A 112 -10.79 14.62 -4.21
C ALA A 112 -10.09 15.08 -2.92
N VAL A 113 -9.47 16.27 -2.93
CA VAL A 113 -8.81 16.87 -1.76
C VAL A 113 -9.83 17.20 -0.66
N ALA A 114 -10.98 17.78 -1.03
CA ALA A 114 -12.05 18.04 -0.08
C ALA A 114 -12.60 16.75 0.54
N GLY A 115 -12.77 15.69 -0.25
CA GLY A 115 -13.20 14.37 0.24
C GLY A 115 -12.20 13.74 1.21
N TYR A 116 -10.89 13.87 0.93
CA TYR A 116 -9.86 13.35 1.83
C TYR A 116 -9.81 14.11 3.17
N ALA A 117 -9.92 15.44 3.13
CA ALA A 117 -10.02 16.25 4.33
C ALA A 117 -11.32 15.97 5.11
N ALA A 118 -12.44 15.80 4.41
CA ALA A 118 -13.72 15.44 5.01
C ALA A 118 -13.67 14.06 5.68
N TYR A 119 -12.93 13.10 5.11
CA TYR A 119 -12.72 11.79 5.71
C TYR A 119 -12.10 11.91 7.10
N PHE A 120 -10.92 12.55 7.22
CA PHE A 120 -10.27 12.70 8.52
C PHE A 120 -11.04 13.58 9.50
N HIS A 121 -11.70 14.64 9.02
CA HIS A 121 -12.60 15.41 9.86
C HIS A 121 -13.73 14.53 10.42
N THR A 122 -14.32 13.67 9.59
CA THR A 122 -15.42 12.76 9.97
C THR A 122 -14.95 11.73 10.99
N ILE A 123 -13.77 11.14 10.81
CA ILE A 123 -13.17 10.20 11.77
C ILE A 123 -12.96 10.86 13.15
N ALA A 124 -12.57 12.14 13.17
CA ALA A 124 -12.35 12.88 14.41
C ALA A 124 -13.66 13.25 15.14
N GLN A 125 -14.84 13.12 14.51
CA GLN A 125 -16.12 13.45 15.14
C GLN A 125 -16.78 12.23 15.80
N PRO A 126 -17.27 12.34 17.04
CA PRO A 126 -18.02 11.26 17.70
C PRO A 126 -19.26 10.79 16.94
N ASP A 127 -19.92 11.68 16.20
CA ASP A 127 -21.13 11.44 15.42
C ASP A 127 -20.90 11.49 13.90
N GLY A 128 -19.65 11.24 13.48
CA GLY A 128 -19.24 11.21 12.08
C GLY A 128 -20.14 10.31 11.23
N ARG A 129 -20.48 10.76 10.02
CA ARG A 129 -21.36 10.05 9.08
C ARG A 129 -20.66 9.84 7.75
N MET A 130 -20.85 8.66 7.16
CA MET A 130 -20.31 8.31 5.85
C MET A 130 -20.63 9.35 4.77
N SER A 131 -21.87 9.86 4.75
CA SER A 131 -22.33 10.85 3.78
C SER A 131 -21.52 12.15 3.79
N THR A 132 -20.86 12.47 4.91
CA THR A 132 -20.08 13.70 5.10
C THR A 132 -18.87 13.76 4.17
N PHE A 133 -18.21 12.63 3.87
CA PHE A 133 -17.07 12.60 2.96
C PHE A 133 -17.39 11.93 1.61
N LEU A 134 -18.25 10.91 1.61
CA LEU A 134 -18.51 10.09 0.42
C LEU A 134 -19.10 10.91 -0.74
N GLN A 135 -19.86 11.96 -0.44
CA GLN A 135 -20.40 12.88 -1.45
C GLN A 135 -19.29 13.56 -2.27
N PHE A 136 -18.18 13.97 -1.65
CA PHE A 136 -17.09 14.66 -2.34
C PHE A 136 -16.23 13.67 -3.14
N TYR A 137 -16.03 12.48 -2.59
CA TYR A 137 -15.38 11.38 -3.31
C TYR A 137 -16.15 11.03 -4.59
N ASN A 138 -17.46 10.79 -4.49
CA ASN A 138 -18.31 10.46 -5.63
C ASN A 138 -18.33 11.58 -6.68
N GLU A 139 -18.40 12.83 -6.22
CA GLU A 139 -18.39 14.00 -7.10
C GLU A 139 -17.04 14.14 -7.84
N SER A 140 -15.92 13.87 -7.16
CA SER A 140 -14.59 13.84 -7.77
C SER A 140 -14.52 12.81 -8.91
N VAL A 141 -14.97 11.57 -8.65
CA VAL A 141 -14.93 10.50 -9.64
C VAL A 141 -15.85 10.82 -10.84
N SER A 142 -17.06 11.31 -10.58
CA SER A 142 -18.00 11.72 -11.61
C SER A 142 -17.39 12.81 -12.53
N ARG A 143 -16.76 13.83 -11.94
CA ARG A 143 -16.10 14.91 -12.70
C ARG A 143 -14.87 14.42 -13.44
N LEU A 144 -14.07 13.54 -12.84
CA LEU A 144 -12.91 12.94 -13.47
C LEU A 144 -13.32 12.18 -14.73
N ARG A 145 -14.37 11.34 -14.64
CA ARG A 145 -14.97 10.63 -15.77
C ARG A 145 -15.38 11.60 -16.87
N MET A 146 -16.17 12.62 -16.53
CA MET A 146 -16.60 13.63 -17.50
C MET A 146 -15.40 14.32 -18.19
N SER A 147 -14.34 14.61 -17.43
CA SER A 147 -13.11 15.21 -17.96
C SER A 147 -12.37 14.25 -18.91
N ILE A 148 -12.31 12.96 -18.58
CA ILE A 148 -11.66 11.93 -19.40
C ILE A 148 -12.42 11.72 -20.72
N THR A 149 -13.75 11.64 -20.66
CA THR A 149 -14.58 11.45 -21.86
C THR A 149 -14.57 12.67 -22.78
N LYS A 150 -14.54 13.89 -22.23
CA LYS A 150 -14.58 15.13 -23.03
C LYS A 150 -13.23 15.57 -23.59
N HIS A 151 -12.13 15.29 -22.88
CA HIS A 151 -10.80 15.76 -23.26
C HIS A 151 -9.90 14.58 -23.65
N LYS A 152 -9.38 14.59 -24.88
CA LYS A 152 -8.46 13.53 -25.32
C LYS A 152 -7.07 13.58 -24.68
N LYS A 153 -6.63 14.76 -24.20
CA LYS A 153 -5.32 14.93 -23.57
C LYS A 153 -5.47 15.05 -22.05
N GLN A 154 -5.13 13.98 -21.34
CA GLN A 154 -5.00 13.99 -19.88
C GLN A 154 -3.60 14.44 -19.48
N GLY A 155 -3.51 15.34 -18.49
CA GLY A 155 -2.28 15.97 -18.02
C GLY A 155 -2.01 15.71 -16.54
N LEU A 156 -1.07 16.48 -15.97
CA LEU A 156 -0.66 16.37 -14.57
C LEU A 156 -1.82 16.49 -13.57
N ALA A 157 -2.80 17.36 -13.82
CA ALA A 157 -3.95 17.53 -12.91
C ALA A 157 -4.81 16.25 -12.81
N THR A 158 -5.00 15.54 -13.93
CA THR A 158 -5.67 14.23 -13.95
C THR A 158 -4.85 13.20 -13.17
N PHE A 159 -3.53 13.17 -13.37
CA PHE A 159 -2.62 12.26 -12.67
C PHE A 159 -2.65 12.46 -11.14
N LEU A 160 -2.56 13.72 -10.69
CA LEU A 160 -2.71 14.10 -9.28
C LEU A 160 -4.07 13.69 -8.70
N THR A 161 -5.14 13.74 -9.50
CA THR A 161 -6.46 13.29 -9.05
C THR A 161 -6.47 11.79 -8.80
N ILE A 162 -5.85 10.99 -9.67
CA ILE A 162 -5.75 9.54 -9.48
C ILE A 162 -4.93 9.20 -8.23
N LEU A 163 -3.79 9.86 -8.00
CA LEU A 163 -2.99 9.66 -6.78
C LEU A 163 -3.77 10.05 -5.51
N GLN A 164 -4.55 11.13 -5.55
CA GLN A 164 -5.40 11.54 -4.44
C GLN A 164 -6.50 10.52 -4.14
N LEU A 165 -7.13 9.96 -5.18
CA LEU A 165 -8.12 8.89 -5.03
C LEU A 165 -7.47 7.62 -4.48
N ALA A 166 -6.30 7.22 -4.98
CA ALA A 166 -5.52 6.11 -4.43
C ALA A 166 -5.24 6.28 -2.93
N SER A 167 -4.93 7.51 -2.48
CA SER A 167 -4.71 7.78 -1.05
C SER A 167 -5.98 7.59 -0.22
N ILE A 168 -7.15 7.95 -0.76
CA ILE A 168 -8.44 7.67 -0.11
C ILE A 168 -8.65 6.16 -0.01
N GLU A 169 -8.47 5.42 -1.11
CA GLU A 169 -8.64 3.96 -1.09
C GLU A 169 -7.70 3.24 -0.13
N GLU A 170 -6.47 3.74 -0.01
CA GLU A 170 -5.52 3.23 0.97
C GLU A 170 -6.02 3.44 2.41
N MET A 171 -6.49 4.65 2.76
CA MET A 171 -7.02 4.91 4.10
C MET A 171 -8.26 4.08 4.42
N LEU A 172 -9.10 3.81 3.41
CA LEU A 172 -10.30 2.98 3.54
C LEU A 172 -9.99 1.48 3.64
N GLY A 173 -8.76 1.06 3.35
CA GLY A 173 -8.40 -0.36 3.27
C GLY A 173 -9.06 -1.08 2.08
N ASP A 174 -9.43 -0.36 1.01
CA ASP A 174 -9.97 -0.96 -0.21
C ASP A 174 -8.86 -1.23 -1.22
N TRP A 175 -8.25 -2.39 -1.06
CA TRP A 175 -7.08 -2.77 -1.84
C TRP A 175 -7.39 -3.03 -3.30
N VAL A 176 -8.60 -3.50 -3.60
CA VAL A 176 -8.99 -3.80 -4.97
C VAL A 176 -9.06 -2.51 -5.77
N ASN A 177 -9.65 -1.45 -5.21
CA ASN A 177 -9.69 -0.14 -5.86
C ASN A 177 -8.33 0.54 -5.84
N LEU A 178 -7.58 0.45 -4.74
CA LEU A 178 -6.21 0.97 -4.65
C LEU A 178 -5.31 0.43 -5.79
N MET A 179 -5.31 -0.89 -6.02
CA MET A 179 -4.55 -1.50 -7.12
C MET A 179 -5.00 -0.97 -8.49
N GLY A 180 -6.30 -0.77 -8.69
CA GLY A 180 -6.85 -0.18 -9.92
C GLY A 180 -6.33 1.24 -10.16
N HIS A 181 -6.33 2.09 -9.14
CA HIS A 181 -5.79 3.44 -9.22
C HIS A 181 -4.27 3.47 -9.39
N GLN A 182 -3.54 2.59 -8.70
CA GLN A 182 -2.10 2.49 -8.83
C GLN A 182 -1.70 2.12 -10.27
N LYS A 183 -2.39 1.16 -10.89
CA LYS A 183 -2.16 0.81 -12.30
C LYS A 183 -2.45 1.99 -13.24
N ALA A 184 -3.58 2.66 -13.06
CA ALA A 184 -3.91 3.84 -13.87
C ALA A 184 -2.89 4.98 -13.69
N ALA A 185 -2.39 5.15 -12.47
CA ALA A 185 -1.35 6.12 -12.14
C ALA A 185 -0.02 5.76 -12.83
N PHE A 186 0.33 4.47 -12.92
CA PHE A 186 1.50 3.99 -13.67
C PHE A 186 1.41 4.35 -15.15
N ASP A 187 0.28 4.03 -15.79
CA ASP A 187 0.08 4.30 -17.23
C ASP A 187 0.11 5.81 -17.52
N MET A 188 -0.48 6.61 -16.64
CA MET A 188 -0.39 8.07 -16.74
C MET A 188 1.02 8.61 -16.53
N LEU A 189 1.72 8.11 -15.51
CA LEU A 189 3.09 8.50 -15.18
C LEU A 189 4.03 8.28 -16.35
N THR A 190 4.03 7.07 -16.90
CA THR A 190 4.93 6.64 -18.00
C THR A 190 4.56 7.27 -19.35
N ARG A 191 3.29 7.65 -19.54
CA ARG A 191 2.87 8.42 -20.72
C ARG A 191 3.28 9.90 -20.65
N LEU A 192 3.24 10.49 -19.46
CA LEU A 192 3.52 11.92 -19.27
C LEU A 192 5.01 12.22 -19.10
N TYR A 193 5.76 11.27 -18.56
CA TYR A 193 7.13 11.49 -18.12
C TYR A 193 8.03 10.28 -18.42
N THR A 194 9.32 10.58 -18.47
CA THR A 194 10.44 9.64 -18.30
C THR A 194 11.15 9.91 -16.97
N PRO A 195 12.01 8.99 -16.48
CA PRO A 195 12.81 9.22 -15.26
C PRO A 195 13.58 10.55 -15.30
N LYS A 196 14.07 10.94 -16.49
CA LYS A 196 14.78 12.20 -16.68
C LYS A 196 13.89 13.44 -16.60
N THR A 197 12.68 13.38 -17.14
CA THR A 197 11.79 14.57 -17.17
C THR A 197 11.08 14.81 -15.85
N ILE A 198 10.75 13.75 -15.11
CA ILE A 198 10.03 13.88 -13.83
C ILE A 198 10.92 14.40 -12.71
N SER A 199 12.23 14.17 -12.81
CA SER A 199 13.22 14.63 -11.83
C SER A 199 13.62 16.11 -11.99
N GLN A 200 13.09 16.81 -12.98
CA GLN A 200 13.48 18.21 -13.29
C GLN A 200 12.88 19.25 -12.36
N SER A 201 11.88 18.90 -11.54
CA SER A 201 11.28 19.82 -10.58
C SER A 201 11.02 19.15 -9.25
N ASP A 202 11.17 19.91 -8.17
CA ASP A 202 10.92 19.48 -6.80
C ASP A 202 9.49 18.98 -6.60
N PHE A 203 8.53 19.66 -7.23
CA PHE A 203 7.14 19.24 -7.23
C PHE A 203 6.97 17.86 -7.86
N LEU A 204 7.47 17.65 -9.08
CA LEU A 204 7.32 16.36 -9.77
C LEU A 204 8.11 15.23 -9.10
N LEU A 205 9.27 15.52 -8.49
CA LEU A 205 9.99 14.55 -7.66
C LEU A 205 9.14 14.07 -6.49
N LYS A 206 8.41 14.98 -5.83
CA LYS A 206 7.49 14.63 -4.76
C LYS A 206 6.27 13.86 -5.25
N VAL A 207 5.75 14.21 -6.42
CA VAL A 207 4.67 13.42 -7.08
C VAL A 207 5.16 12.01 -7.39
N LEU A 208 6.38 11.84 -7.90
CA LEU A 208 6.95 10.51 -8.14
C LEU A 208 7.12 9.73 -6.84
N LEU A 209 7.67 10.36 -5.79
CA LEU A 209 7.78 9.71 -4.48
C LEU A 209 6.42 9.23 -3.95
N TRP A 210 5.36 10.03 -4.12
CA TRP A 210 4.00 9.64 -3.78
C TRP A 210 3.52 8.41 -4.55
N TYR A 211 3.80 8.35 -5.86
CA TYR A 211 3.49 7.16 -6.65
C TYR A 211 4.33 5.93 -6.22
N THR A 212 5.65 6.08 -6.05
CA THR A 212 6.56 4.95 -5.71
C THR A 212 6.19 4.27 -4.39
N ARG A 213 5.59 5.02 -3.45
CA ARG A 213 5.00 4.46 -2.24
C ARG A 213 3.92 3.42 -2.58
N PHE A 214 2.95 3.77 -3.42
CA PHE A 214 1.90 2.84 -3.85
C PHE A 214 2.48 1.66 -4.62
N ASP A 215 3.46 1.92 -5.49
CA ASP A 215 4.12 0.89 -6.30
C ASP A 215 4.78 -0.19 -5.43
N LEU A 216 5.62 0.22 -4.48
CA LEU A 216 6.26 -0.69 -3.53
C LEU A 216 5.23 -1.39 -2.63
N PHE A 217 4.25 -0.64 -2.13
CA PHE A 217 3.27 -1.19 -1.19
C PHE A 217 2.34 -2.22 -1.85
N VAL A 218 1.88 -1.96 -3.07
CA VAL A 218 1.08 -2.92 -3.86
C VAL A 218 1.92 -4.12 -4.29
N GLY A 219 3.16 -3.91 -4.75
CA GLY A 219 4.09 -5.01 -5.07
C GLY A 219 4.25 -5.95 -3.88
N LEU A 220 4.58 -5.39 -2.71
CA LEU A 220 4.75 -6.12 -1.47
C LEU A 220 3.52 -6.96 -1.09
N GLN A 221 2.34 -6.35 -1.11
CA GLN A 221 1.10 -6.97 -0.61
C GLN A 221 0.51 -7.99 -1.58
N SER A 222 0.78 -7.84 -2.88
CA SER A 222 0.42 -8.83 -3.89
C SER A 222 1.41 -10.00 -3.98
N GLY A 223 2.53 -9.95 -3.26
CA GLY A 223 3.64 -10.90 -3.42
C GLY A 223 4.33 -10.78 -4.78
N GLY A 224 4.18 -9.64 -5.45
CA GLY A 224 4.72 -9.34 -6.78
C GLY A 224 5.85 -8.33 -6.77
N GLU A 225 6.30 -7.97 -7.97
CA GLU A 225 7.26 -6.87 -8.19
C GLU A 225 6.54 -5.52 -8.18
N ALA A 226 7.25 -4.48 -7.74
CA ALA A 226 6.87 -3.11 -8.04
C ALA A 226 6.96 -2.89 -9.56
N VAL A 227 5.99 -2.21 -10.17
CA VAL A 227 5.88 -2.17 -11.64
C VAL A 227 6.80 -1.13 -12.28
N LEU A 228 7.29 -0.13 -11.53
CA LEU A 228 8.31 0.76 -12.06
C LEU A 228 9.65 0.04 -12.19
N GLY A 229 10.35 0.37 -13.28
CA GLY A 229 11.76 0.03 -13.45
C GLY A 229 12.63 0.68 -12.37
N ARG A 230 13.78 0.06 -12.11
CA ARG A 230 14.77 0.54 -11.13
C ARG A 230 15.28 1.94 -11.45
N ASP A 231 15.36 2.27 -12.75
CA ASP A 231 15.76 3.57 -13.29
C ASP A 231 14.93 4.75 -12.77
N TRP A 232 13.65 4.54 -12.44
CA TRP A 232 12.81 5.58 -11.83
C TRP A 232 13.22 5.90 -10.38
N TYR A 233 13.62 4.88 -9.62
CA TYR A 233 14.07 5.03 -8.23
C TYR A 233 15.47 5.66 -8.19
N GLU A 234 16.36 5.22 -9.08
CA GLU A 234 17.70 5.79 -9.25
C GLU A 234 17.63 7.28 -9.64
N ALA A 235 16.79 7.64 -10.59
CA ALA A 235 16.65 9.04 -11.02
C ALA A 235 16.25 9.98 -9.86
N VAL A 236 15.43 9.50 -8.92
CA VAL A 236 15.07 10.26 -7.71
C VAL A 236 16.28 10.37 -6.77
N HIS A 237 16.95 9.25 -6.51
CA HIS A 237 18.11 9.22 -5.61
C HIS A 237 19.25 10.08 -6.13
N GLU A 238 19.65 9.93 -7.39
CA GLU A 238 20.70 10.75 -8.03
C GLU A 238 20.39 12.25 -7.99
N CYS A 239 19.12 12.60 -8.17
CA CYS A 239 18.68 13.99 -8.06
C CYS A 239 18.90 14.52 -6.63
N TYR A 240 18.50 13.76 -5.61
CA TYR A 240 18.71 14.19 -4.23
C TYR A 240 20.19 14.15 -3.81
N VAL A 241 21.00 13.22 -4.31
CA VAL A 241 22.46 13.24 -4.13
C VAL A 241 23.05 14.54 -4.66
N THR A 242 22.64 14.95 -5.86
CA THR A 242 23.05 16.25 -6.45
C THR A 242 22.59 17.42 -5.59
N LYS A 243 21.34 17.43 -5.12
CA LYS A 243 20.81 18.49 -4.26
C LYS A 243 21.52 18.60 -2.92
N VAL A 244 21.86 17.48 -2.29
CA VAL A 244 22.64 17.44 -1.05
C VAL A 244 24.06 17.95 -1.29
N ARG A 245 24.71 17.56 -2.38
CA ARG A 245 26.04 18.08 -2.75
C ARG A 245 26.01 19.60 -2.92
N ASP A 246 24.99 20.11 -3.59
CA ASP A 246 24.86 21.53 -3.91
C ASP A 246 24.34 22.35 -2.70
N ASN A 247 23.67 21.70 -1.73
CA ASN A 247 23.10 22.31 -0.52
C ASN A 247 23.38 21.44 0.72
N PRO A 248 24.64 21.32 1.17
CA PRO A 248 25.03 20.37 2.21
C PRO A 248 24.42 20.64 3.58
N GLU A 249 23.97 21.86 3.86
CA GLU A 249 23.34 22.22 5.14
C GLU A 249 21.82 21.97 5.16
N ASP A 250 21.22 21.63 4.02
CA ASP A 250 19.79 21.38 3.93
C ASP A 250 19.45 19.96 4.46
N MET A 251 19.00 19.91 5.71
CA MET A 251 18.54 18.67 6.34
C MET A 251 17.34 18.04 5.61
N GLY A 252 16.52 18.85 4.94
CA GLY A 252 15.43 18.35 4.11
C GLY A 252 15.94 17.45 3.00
N TYR A 253 16.83 17.96 2.15
CA TYR A 253 17.41 17.16 1.06
C TYR A 253 18.19 15.94 1.57
N LYS A 254 18.89 16.06 2.70
CA LYS A 254 19.57 14.93 3.33
C LYS A 254 18.61 13.81 3.72
N TYR A 255 17.46 14.14 4.32
CA TYR A 255 16.42 13.13 4.62
C TYR A 255 15.81 12.55 3.34
N GLU A 256 15.47 13.38 2.35
CA GLU A 256 14.91 12.89 1.09
C GLU A 256 15.86 11.93 0.37
N GLU A 257 17.16 12.21 0.38
CA GLU A 257 18.18 11.35 -0.19
C GLU A 257 18.26 10.01 0.54
N ARG A 258 18.34 10.01 1.88
CA ARG A 258 18.35 8.77 2.68
C ARG A 258 17.10 7.93 2.44
N PHE A 259 15.95 8.59 2.35
CA PHE A 259 14.71 7.91 2.02
C PHE A 259 14.75 7.35 0.61
N ALA A 260 15.12 8.13 -0.42
CA ALA A 260 15.22 7.66 -1.80
C ALA A 260 16.16 6.44 -1.93
N TYR A 261 17.32 6.47 -1.26
CA TYR A 261 18.24 5.34 -1.19
C TYR A 261 17.58 4.08 -0.61
N SER A 262 16.83 4.23 0.49
CA SER A 262 16.15 3.08 1.10
C SER A 262 15.07 2.48 0.21
N ARG A 263 14.44 3.25 -0.70
CA ARG A 263 13.47 2.70 -1.67
C ARG A 263 14.18 1.87 -2.74
N ILE A 264 15.41 2.24 -3.13
CA ILE A 264 16.23 1.42 -4.03
C ILE A 264 16.55 0.08 -3.35
N VAL A 265 17.04 0.11 -2.12
CA VAL A 265 17.35 -1.12 -1.36
C VAL A 265 16.11 -2.01 -1.18
N ALA A 266 14.96 -1.41 -0.85
CA ALA A 266 13.69 -2.14 -0.73
C ALA A 266 13.28 -2.78 -2.07
N LYS A 267 13.43 -2.05 -3.19
CA LYS A 267 13.15 -2.55 -4.52
C LYS A 267 14.09 -3.70 -4.90
N ASP A 268 15.39 -3.51 -4.75
CA ASP A 268 16.40 -4.51 -5.12
C ASP A 268 16.19 -5.80 -4.32
N SER A 269 15.86 -5.68 -3.03
CA SER A 269 15.45 -6.83 -2.21
C SER A 269 14.18 -7.49 -2.73
N SER A 270 13.11 -6.74 -2.96
CA SER A 270 11.83 -7.31 -3.39
C SER A 270 11.93 -7.98 -4.77
N ASP A 271 12.61 -7.33 -5.71
CA ASP A 271 12.77 -7.80 -7.08
C ASP A 271 13.60 -9.10 -7.12
N LEU A 272 14.65 -9.21 -6.30
CA LEU A 272 15.47 -10.43 -6.23
C LEU A 272 14.61 -11.66 -5.86
N PHE A 273 13.83 -11.58 -4.78
CA PHE A 273 13.00 -12.70 -4.33
C PHE A 273 11.82 -12.98 -5.27
N SER A 274 11.17 -11.94 -5.80
CA SER A 274 10.07 -12.12 -6.76
C SER A 274 10.55 -12.78 -8.05
N ARG A 275 11.68 -12.33 -8.61
CA ARG A 275 12.25 -12.93 -9.83
C ARG A 275 12.65 -14.38 -9.62
N MET A 276 13.22 -14.71 -8.46
CA MET A 276 13.49 -16.10 -8.09
C MET A 276 12.19 -16.92 -7.99
N GLY A 277 11.16 -16.41 -7.31
CA GLY A 277 9.85 -17.07 -7.20
C GLY A 277 9.14 -17.29 -8.54
N LYS A 278 9.40 -16.44 -9.54
CA LYS A 278 8.90 -16.57 -10.93
C LYS A 278 9.79 -17.43 -11.84
N GLY A 279 10.91 -17.94 -11.35
CA GLY A 279 11.88 -18.70 -12.16
C GLY A 279 12.61 -17.84 -13.22
N LEU A 280 12.68 -16.53 -13.03
CA LEU A 280 13.39 -15.58 -13.90
C LEU A 280 14.88 -15.43 -13.54
N LEU A 281 15.32 -16.13 -12.50
CA LEU A 281 16.71 -16.22 -12.04
C LEU A 281 17.03 -17.71 -11.82
N SER A 282 18.23 -18.12 -12.20
CA SER A 282 18.76 -19.41 -11.79
C SER A 282 19.10 -19.40 -10.28
N PRO A 283 19.10 -20.57 -9.61
CA PRO A 283 19.52 -20.65 -8.21
C PRO A 283 20.94 -20.11 -7.98
N GLN A 284 21.85 -20.30 -8.95
CA GLN A 284 23.21 -19.79 -8.86
C GLN A 284 23.24 -18.25 -8.88
N GLU A 285 22.56 -17.62 -9.84
CA GLU A 285 22.48 -16.15 -9.92
C GLU A 285 21.82 -15.55 -8.68
N PHE A 286 20.80 -16.22 -8.12
CA PHE A 286 20.18 -15.81 -6.87
C PHE A 286 21.18 -15.86 -5.69
N MET A 287 21.93 -16.96 -5.57
CA MET A 287 22.94 -17.11 -4.51
C MET A 287 24.14 -16.16 -4.67
N GLU A 288 24.44 -15.71 -5.89
CA GLU A 288 25.46 -14.69 -6.15
C GLU A 288 24.99 -13.28 -5.76
N GLN A 289 23.70 -12.95 -6.00
CA GLN A 289 23.14 -11.63 -5.69
C GLN A 289 22.69 -11.47 -4.23
N LEU A 290 22.27 -12.57 -3.58
CA LEU A 290 21.73 -12.53 -2.22
C LEU A 290 22.67 -11.86 -1.19
N PRO A 291 23.99 -12.15 -1.15
CA PRO A 291 24.90 -11.48 -0.21
C PRO A 291 25.03 -9.97 -0.47
N VAL A 292 24.89 -9.54 -1.73
CA VAL A 292 24.96 -8.10 -2.10
C VAL A 292 23.76 -7.36 -1.51
N VAL A 293 22.55 -7.85 -1.80
CA VAL A 293 21.31 -7.29 -1.27
C VAL A 293 21.30 -7.33 0.26
N LYS A 294 21.77 -8.44 0.85
CA LYS A 294 21.89 -8.58 2.31
C LYS A 294 22.73 -7.45 2.91
N ASN A 295 23.91 -7.21 2.35
CA ASN A 295 24.83 -6.18 2.83
C ASN A 295 24.23 -4.77 2.70
N GLU A 296 23.46 -4.51 1.64
CA GLU A 296 22.76 -3.23 1.48
C GLU A 296 21.67 -3.03 2.54
N VAL A 297 20.85 -4.06 2.79
CA VAL A 297 19.79 -4.04 3.81
C VAL A 297 20.35 -3.86 5.22
N GLU A 298 21.35 -4.65 5.59
CA GLU A 298 22.00 -4.57 6.92
C GLU A 298 22.80 -3.26 7.07
N GLY A 299 23.35 -2.74 5.97
CA GLY A 299 24.10 -1.50 5.91
C GLY A 299 23.27 -0.23 6.09
N LEU A 300 21.94 -0.28 5.90
CA LEU A 300 21.05 0.88 6.00
C LEU A 300 21.20 1.61 7.34
N ALA A 301 21.14 0.89 8.47
CA ALA A 301 21.25 1.50 9.79
C ALA A 301 22.61 2.16 10.03
N GLY A 302 23.70 1.52 9.57
CA GLY A 302 25.05 2.06 9.64
C GLY A 302 25.27 3.27 8.73
N SER A 303 24.44 3.45 7.70
CA SER A 303 24.51 4.58 6.77
C SER A 303 23.87 5.88 7.30
N ILE A 304 23.25 5.85 8.49
CA ILE A 304 22.68 7.05 9.11
C ILE A 304 23.82 7.88 9.71
N GLY A 305 24.17 8.97 9.02
CA GLY A 305 25.21 9.91 9.45
C GLY A 305 24.96 10.56 10.84
N PRO A 306 26.02 11.06 11.50
CA PRO A 306 25.93 11.68 12.83
C PRO A 306 25.02 12.92 12.87
N GLU A 307 24.84 13.62 11.74
CA GLU A 307 23.96 14.78 11.62
C GLU A 307 22.48 14.47 11.87
N PHE A 308 22.05 13.22 11.67
CA PHE A 308 20.69 12.77 11.96
C PHE A 308 20.52 12.32 13.42
N GLN A 309 21.61 12.29 14.18
CA GLN A 309 21.69 11.68 15.49
C GLN A 309 22.13 12.64 16.59
N ASP A 310 22.12 13.96 16.35
CA ASP A 310 22.51 14.96 17.35
C ASP A 310 21.70 14.75 18.66
N PRO A 311 22.38 14.42 19.79
CA PRO A 311 21.72 14.19 21.07
C PRO A 311 20.91 15.38 21.58
N LYS A 312 21.17 16.61 21.11
CA LYS A 312 20.41 17.80 21.53
C LYS A 312 18.94 17.75 21.13
N PHE A 313 18.60 16.98 20.09
CA PHE A 313 17.23 16.80 19.63
C PHE A 313 16.56 15.58 20.26
N LYS A 314 17.27 14.81 21.11
CA LYS A 314 16.65 13.71 21.84
C LYS A 314 15.70 14.25 22.89
N ILE A 315 14.50 13.66 22.96
CA ILE A 315 13.55 13.97 24.02
C ILE A 315 14.05 13.31 25.31
N THR A 316 14.38 14.14 26.30
CA THR A 316 14.95 13.68 27.58
C THR A 316 13.89 13.49 28.67
N ASN A 317 12.70 14.08 28.51
CA ASN A 317 11.62 13.98 29.48
C ASN A 317 10.26 13.96 28.78
N MET A 318 9.54 12.85 28.94
CA MET A 318 8.12 12.73 28.57
C MET A 318 7.34 12.35 29.82
N GLN A 319 6.23 13.04 30.07
CA GLN A 319 5.40 12.76 31.23
C GLN A 319 4.63 11.45 31.05
N GLY A 320 4.64 10.60 32.07
CA GLY A 320 3.89 9.34 32.11
C GLY A 320 4.69 8.21 32.77
N GLN A 321 4.06 7.06 32.86
CA GLN A 321 4.65 5.80 33.33
C GLN A 321 4.05 4.66 32.49
N PRO A 322 4.84 3.61 32.19
CA PRO A 322 4.31 2.46 31.48
C PRO A 322 3.23 1.77 32.33
N GLU A 323 2.16 1.32 31.68
CA GLU A 323 1.12 0.51 32.31
C GLU A 323 1.58 -0.93 32.52
N SER A 324 0.91 -1.69 33.38
CA SER A 324 1.24 -3.11 33.63
C SER A 324 1.18 -3.96 32.37
N ASP A 325 0.32 -3.57 31.44
CA ASP A 325 0.05 -4.28 30.19
C ASP A 325 0.97 -3.85 29.04
N ASP A 326 1.80 -2.82 29.23
CA ASP A 326 2.72 -2.36 28.21
C ASP A 326 3.89 -3.33 28.02
N ILE A 327 4.26 -3.58 26.77
CA ILE A 327 5.41 -4.43 26.42
C ILE A 327 6.73 -3.67 26.33
N VAL A 328 6.66 -2.34 26.31
CA VAL A 328 7.79 -1.41 26.18
C VAL A 328 7.55 -0.18 27.06
N ASN A 329 8.61 0.50 27.48
CA ASN A 329 8.48 1.76 28.19
C ASN A 329 8.68 2.93 27.20
N PRO A 330 7.61 3.63 26.76
CA PRO A 330 7.75 4.75 25.83
C PRO A 330 8.36 5.99 26.49
N TYR A 331 8.31 6.10 27.82
CA TYR A 331 8.74 7.28 28.57
C TYR A 331 10.25 7.30 28.87
N GLU A 332 11.01 6.32 28.37
CA GLU A 332 12.46 6.30 28.54
C GLU A 332 13.11 7.51 27.85
N PRO A 333 14.02 8.22 28.55
CA PRO A 333 14.77 9.31 27.95
C PRO A 333 15.55 8.87 26.71
N ASN A 334 15.65 9.76 25.73
CA ASN A 334 16.40 9.58 24.49
C ASN A 334 15.84 8.50 23.56
N THR A 335 14.60 8.06 23.74
CA THR A 335 13.94 7.09 22.83
C THR A 335 13.75 7.72 21.44
N ILE A 336 13.06 8.86 21.37
CA ILE A 336 12.72 9.57 20.13
C ILE A 336 13.47 10.90 19.97
N TYR A 337 13.47 11.41 18.74
CA TYR A 337 13.94 12.75 18.40
C TYR A 337 12.76 13.71 18.27
N GLY A 338 12.92 14.94 18.74
CA GLY A 338 11.99 16.06 18.56
C GLY A 338 12.47 17.10 17.56
N GLY A 339 11.68 18.16 17.39
CA GLY A 339 12.06 19.35 16.63
C GLY A 339 12.57 19.04 15.22
N GLY A 340 13.70 19.65 14.86
CA GLY A 340 14.30 19.54 13.51
C GLY A 340 14.69 18.13 13.08
N LEU A 341 14.91 17.20 14.03
CA LEU A 341 15.27 15.80 13.77
C LEU A 341 14.13 14.81 13.98
N TRP A 342 12.87 15.27 14.12
CA TRP A 342 11.70 14.39 14.24
C TRP A 342 11.63 13.32 13.14
N THR A 343 12.00 13.68 11.91
CA THR A 343 12.02 12.76 10.76
C THR A 343 12.94 11.55 10.96
N THR A 344 13.95 11.63 11.84
CA THR A 344 14.81 10.49 12.19
C THR A 344 14.00 9.31 12.77
N ASN A 345 12.89 9.57 13.47
CA ASN A 345 12.05 8.50 14.00
C ASN A 345 11.47 7.64 12.87
N PHE A 346 10.95 8.28 11.81
CA PHE A 346 10.48 7.58 10.62
C PHE A 346 11.60 6.92 9.83
N LEU A 347 12.77 7.56 9.74
CA LEU A 347 13.94 7.00 9.05
C LEU A 347 14.36 5.65 9.67
N LYS A 348 14.41 5.59 11.01
CA LYS A 348 14.71 4.34 11.73
C LYS A 348 13.65 3.28 11.48
N LEU A 349 12.37 3.64 11.61
CA LEU A 349 11.26 2.73 11.38
C LEU A 349 11.26 2.17 9.94
N ASP A 350 11.46 3.02 8.93
CA ASP A 350 11.56 2.61 7.52
C ASP A 350 12.72 1.61 7.32
N PHE A 351 13.90 1.91 7.86
CA PHE A 351 15.09 1.05 7.68
C PHE A 351 14.93 -0.30 8.36
N TRP A 352 14.33 -0.32 9.56
CA TRP A 352 14.02 -1.57 10.25
C TRP A 352 12.95 -2.37 9.53
N SER A 353 11.97 -1.70 8.91
CA SER A 353 10.94 -2.37 8.09
C SER A 353 11.55 -3.10 6.90
N ILE A 354 12.57 -2.52 6.26
CA ILE A 354 13.28 -3.18 5.15
C ILE A 354 14.04 -4.41 5.67
N ASN A 355 14.67 -4.33 6.84
CA ASN A 355 15.31 -5.48 7.48
C ASN A 355 14.29 -6.61 7.77
N PHE A 356 13.14 -6.26 8.34
CA PHE A 356 12.07 -7.21 8.60
C PHE A 356 11.54 -7.87 7.31
N MET A 357 11.27 -7.07 6.27
CA MET A 357 10.78 -7.60 5.00
C MET A 357 11.80 -8.52 4.32
N TYR A 358 13.08 -8.14 4.32
CA TYR A 358 14.15 -8.97 3.79
C TYR A 358 14.21 -10.33 4.52
N ASP A 359 14.10 -10.35 5.85
CA ASP A 359 14.13 -11.62 6.59
C ASP A 359 12.85 -12.44 6.41
N ILE A 360 11.68 -11.82 6.23
CA ILE A 360 10.45 -12.53 5.80
C ILE A 360 10.69 -13.23 4.48
N SER A 361 11.19 -12.52 3.47
CA SER A 361 11.45 -13.09 2.14
C SER A 361 12.51 -14.19 2.19
N THR A 362 13.58 -13.99 2.97
CA THR A 362 14.64 -15.00 3.18
C THR A 362 14.12 -16.23 3.91
N SER A 363 13.34 -16.04 4.98
CA SER A 363 12.69 -17.11 5.74
C SER A 363 11.79 -17.94 4.85
N MET A 364 10.98 -17.31 4.00
CA MET A 364 10.12 -18.00 3.05
C MET A 364 10.92 -18.77 1.99
N ALA A 365 11.95 -18.15 1.41
CA ALA A 365 12.76 -18.77 0.36
C ALA A 365 13.55 -19.99 0.87
N PHE A 366 14.10 -19.92 2.08
CA PHE A 366 14.93 -20.98 2.65
C PHE A 366 14.22 -21.86 3.69
N LYS A 367 12.93 -21.60 3.96
CA LYS A 367 12.15 -22.28 5.01
C LYS A 367 12.84 -22.25 6.38
N LYS A 368 13.50 -21.13 6.72
CA LYS A 368 14.21 -20.93 7.99
C LYS A 368 13.37 -20.13 8.98
N VAL A 369 13.64 -20.29 10.28
CA VAL A 369 13.07 -19.41 11.32
C VAL A 369 13.69 -18.02 11.25
N PHE A 370 13.00 -17.02 11.79
CA PHE A 370 13.51 -15.65 11.87
C PHE A 370 14.73 -15.54 12.79
N GLU A 371 15.61 -14.60 12.47
CA GLU A 371 16.78 -14.33 13.30
C GLU A 371 16.35 -13.74 14.66
N PRO A 372 16.86 -14.26 15.81
CA PRO A 372 16.47 -13.78 17.14
C PRO A 372 16.71 -12.28 17.37
N GLU A 373 17.73 -11.71 16.71
CA GLU A 373 18.06 -10.29 16.80
C GLU A 373 16.92 -9.38 16.31
N LEU A 374 16.08 -9.87 15.38
CA LEU A 374 14.93 -9.13 14.87
C LEU A 374 13.83 -8.98 15.92
N THR A 375 13.72 -9.88 16.89
CA THR A 375 12.81 -9.70 18.03
C THR A 375 13.22 -8.46 18.84
N THR A 376 14.53 -8.29 19.07
CA THR A 376 15.05 -7.10 19.78
C THR A 376 14.80 -5.83 18.98
N LEU A 377 14.94 -5.90 17.65
CA LEU A 377 14.65 -4.78 16.76
C LEU A 377 13.15 -4.43 16.75
N ALA A 378 12.28 -5.43 16.82
CA ALA A 378 10.83 -5.26 16.89
C ALA A 378 10.39 -4.56 18.18
N PHE A 379 10.98 -4.92 19.33
CA PHE A 379 10.76 -4.17 20.57
C PHE A 379 11.21 -2.70 20.47
N LYS A 380 12.35 -2.42 19.81
CA LYS A 380 12.78 -1.03 19.56
C LYS A 380 11.80 -0.27 18.66
N ALA A 381 11.28 -0.92 17.61
CA ALA A 381 10.26 -0.34 16.74
C ALA A 381 8.97 -0.03 17.52
N ALA A 382 8.50 -0.98 18.34
CA ALA A 382 7.35 -0.79 19.23
C ALA A 382 7.58 0.36 20.23
N GLN A 383 8.77 0.46 20.83
CA GLN A 383 9.11 1.53 21.77
C GLN A 383 9.10 2.90 21.09
N ILE A 384 9.69 3.04 19.90
CA ILE A 384 9.64 4.30 19.14
C ILE A 384 8.20 4.65 18.78
N PHE A 385 7.41 3.67 18.31
CA PHE A 385 6.01 3.90 17.95
C PHE A 385 5.17 4.39 19.14
N GLU A 386 5.30 3.75 20.30
CA GLU A 386 4.59 4.17 21.51
C GLU A 386 5.07 5.52 22.04
N ALA A 387 6.38 5.79 21.97
CA ALA A 387 6.92 7.10 22.31
C ALA A 387 6.37 8.20 21.38
N MET A 388 6.28 7.93 20.08
CA MET A 388 5.65 8.86 19.13
C MET A 388 4.16 9.06 19.41
N CYS A 389 3.46 8.03 19.88
CA CYS A 389 2.07 8.14 20.28
C CYS A 389 1.87 8.97 21.55
N ALA A 390 2.79 8.84 22.52
CA ALA A 390 2.72 9.55 23.81
C ALA A 390 3.22 11.00 23.71
N TYR A 391 4.00 11.34 22.67
CA TYR A 391 4.58 12.66 22.52
C TYR A 391 3.55 13.70 22.09
N SER A 392 3.28 14.67 22.97
CA SER A 392 2.23 15.68 22.77
C SER A 392 2.48 16.65 21.61
N GLU A 393 3.74 16.83 21.19
CA GLU A 393 4.09 17.69 20.05
C GLU A 393 4.31 16.87 18.76
N ALA A 394 3.92 15.60 18.72
CA ALA A 394 3.98 14.81 17.51
C ALA A 394 3.12 15.48 16.42
N PRO A 395 3.61 15.59 15.18
CA PRO A 395 2.84 16.21 14.11
C PRO A 395 1.60 15.38 13.78
N ASN A 396 0.51 16.06 13.44
CA ASN A 396 -0.73 15.38 13.04
C ASN A 396 -0.46 14.34 11.94
N GLY A 397 -1.07 13.18 12.06
CA GLY A 397 -0.88 12.05 11.14
C GLY A 397 0.40 11.24 11.37
N ALA A 398 1.26 11.57 12.35
CA ALA A 398 2.50 10.82 12.59
C ALA A 398 2.28 9.32 12.86
N ILE A 399 1.20 8.97 13.56
CA ILE A 399 0.85 7.57 13.84
C ILE A 399 0.44 6.86 12.54
N ILE A 400 -0.31 7.53 11.66
CA ILE A 400 -0.69 7.00 10.33
C ILE A 400 0.56 6.77 9.47
N GLU A 401 1.51 7.70 9.47
CA GLU A 401 2.77 7.55 8.74
C GLU A 401 3.60 6.34 9.22
N ALA A 402 3.64 6.11 10.54
CA ALA A 402 4.44 5.05 11.16
C ALA A 402 3.80 3.66 11.07
N GLN A 403 2.52 3.58 10.70
CA GLN A 403 1.73 2.36 10.89
C GLN A 403 2.26 1.14 10.11
N VAL A 404 2.75 1.31 8.87
CA VAL A 404 3.22 0.16 8.06
C VAL A 404 4.42 -0.50 8.73
N SER A 405 5.37 0.34 9.17
CA SER A 405 6.58 -0.12 9.85
C SER A 405 6.25 -0.84 11.15
N MET A 406 5.30 -0.30 11.91
CA MET A 406 4.83 -0.94 13.12
C MET A 406 4.12 -2.26 12.81
N ALA A 407 3.22 -2.30 11.83
CA ALA A 407 2.49 -3.51 11.45
C ALA A 407 3.43 -4.66 11.11
N ILE A 408 4.48 -4.40 10.33
CA ILE A 408 5.51 -5.40 9.99
C ILE A 408 6.27 -5.85 11.24
N ALA A 409 6.68 -4.92 12.10
CA ALA A 409 7.43 -5.24 13.32
C ALA A 409 6.64 -6.19 14.25
N THR A 410 5.30 -6.11 14.29
CA THR A 410 4.50 -7.01 15.13
C THR A 410 4.65 -8.50 14.80
N LEU A 411 5.05 -8.84 13.56
CA LEU A 411 5.28 -10.23 13.13
C LEU A 411 6.49 -10.88 13.84
N PHE A 412 7.39 -10.05 14.38
CA PHE A 412 8.62 -10.46 15.05
C PHE A 412 8.53 -10.34 16.57
N LEU A 413 7.39 -9.90 17.10
CA LEU A 413 7.15 -9.85 18.54
C LEU A 413 6.71 -11.23 19.06
N PRO A 414 6.97 -11.53 20.34
CA PRO A 414 6.50 -12.75 20.97
C PRO A 414 4.97 -12.92 20.88
N LYS A 415 4.51 -14.16 20.81
CA LYS A 415 3.07 -14.51 20.75
C LYS A 415 2.47 -14.84 22.12
N ASP A 416 3.01 -14.25 23.19
CA ASP A 416 2.42 -14.40 24.52
C ASP A 416 1.15 -13.53 24.65
N PRO A 417 0.23 -13.87 25.58
CA PRO A 417 -1.04 -13.17 25.70
C PRO A 417 -0.94 -11.65 25.89
N LYS A 418 0.08 -11.19 26.63
CA LYS A 418 0.29 -9.76 26.89
C LYS A 418 0.68 -9.04 25.59
N THR A 419 1.65 -9.60 24.86
CA THR A 419 2.10 -9.03 23.58
C THR A 419 1.02 -9.06 22.51
N ILE A 420 0.25 -10.15 22.40
CA ILE A 420 -0.90 -10.22 21.48
C ILE A 420 -1.92 -9.13 21.81
N GLN A 421 -2.27 -8.96 23.09
CA GLN A 421 -3.24 -7.95 23.50
C GLN A 421 -2.73 -6.53 23.23
N TRP A 422 -1.44 -6.26 23.45
CA TRP A 422 -0.82 -5.00 23.06
C TRP A 422 -0.92 -4.77 21.54
N CYS A 423 -0.54 -5.75 20.70
CA CYS A 423 -0.66 -5.63 19.25
C CYS A 423 -2.09 -5.30 18.82
N ARG A 424 -3.10 -5.97 19.39
CA ARG A 424 -4.52 -5.71 19.09
C ARG A 424 -4.93 -4.28 19.45
N ARG A 425 -4.51 -3.76 20.62
CA ARG A 425 -4.75 -2.36 21.03
C ARG A 425 -4.06 -1.37 20.08
N THR A 426 -2.83 -1.68 19.66
CA THR A 426 -2.06 -0.86 18.71
C THR A 426 -2.76 -0.77 17.34
N PHE A 427 -3.21 -1.90 16.78
CA PHE A 427 -3.96 -1.90 15.52
C PHE A 427 -5.31 -1.19 15.64
N ALA A 428 -6.05 -1.40 16.74
CA ALA A 428 -7.30 -0.68 17.01
C ALA A 428 -7.10 0.84 17.05
N LYS A 429 -6.00 1.30 17.67
CA LYS A 429 -5.61 2.72 17.74
C LYS A 429 -5.29 3.30 16.37
N VAL A 430 -4.58 2.57 15.52
CA VAL A 430 -4.28 3.04 14.16
C VAL A 430 -5.58 3.15 13.34
N GLU A 431 -6.46 2.14 13.41
CA GLU A 431 -7.73 2.18 12.68
C GLU A 431 -8.64 3.31 13.17
N SER A 432 -8.68 3.59 14.47
CA SER A 432 -9.48 4.69 15.01
C SER A 432 -8.98 6.08 14.58
N LEU A 433 -7.72 6.19 14.14
CA LEU A 433 -7.16 7.40 13.55
C LEU A 433 -7.40 7.52 12.04
N GLY A 434 -8.04 6.52 11.43
CA GLY A 434 -8.47 6.57 10.04
C GLY A 434 -7.60 5.82 9.04
N TYR A 435 -6.67 4.98 9.48
CA TYR A 435 -6.01 4.00 8.58
C TYR A 435 -6.63 2.63 8.78
N ILE A 436 -7.49 2.18 7.86
CA ILE A 436 -8.23 0.92 8.01
C ILE A 436 -7.42 -0.23 7.42
N TYR A 437 -7.11 -1.25 8.23
CA TYR A 437 -6.49 -2.46 7.72
C TYR A 437 -7.52 -3.35 7.00
N PRO A 438 -7.11 -4.02 5.92
CA PRO A 438 -7.98 -4.95 5.20
C PRO A 438 -8.49 -6.05 6.08
N GLU A 439 -9.71 -6.50 5.81
CA GLU A 439 -10.28 -7.68 6.46
C GLU A 439 -9.38 -8.91 6.30
N SER A 440 -8.84 -9.13 5.09
CA SER A 440 -7.94 -10.26 4.81
C SER A 440 -6.64 -10.20 5.62
N MET A 441 -6.05 -9.01 5.75
CA MET A 441 -4.84 -8.81 6.57
C MET A 441 -5.16 -9.03 8.05
N ARG A 442 -6.23 -8.41 8.56
CA ARG A 442 -6.65 -8.52 9.96
C ARG A 442 -6.88 -9.98 10.35
N ASN A 443 -7.64 -10.72 9.55
CA ASN A 443 -7.97 -12.11 9.85
C ASN A 443 -6.73 -13.01 9.78
N ARG A 444 -5.79 -12.79 8.85
CA ARG A 444 -4.50 -13.50 8.84
C ARG A 444 -3.66 -13.22 10.08
N MET A 445 -3.66 -11.99 10.58
CA MET A 445 -2.97 -11.64 11.82
C MET A 445 -3.60 -12.33 13.04
N LEU A 446 -4.93 -12.31 13.14
CA LEU A 446 -5.67 -12.99 14.21
C LEU A 446 -5.42 -14.51 14.19
N GLU A 447 -5.48 -15.12 13.00
CA GLU A 447 -5.16 -16.54 12.81
C GLU A 447 -3.72 -16.86 13.24
N ALA A 448 -2.74 -16.01 12.88
CA ALA A 448 -1.35 -16.18 13.28
C ALA A 448 -1.13 -16.07 14.81
N TRP A 449 -2.09 -15.50 15.54
CA TRP A 449 -2.14 -15.44 17.01
C TRP A 449 -3.06 -16.51 17.64
N GLY A 450 -3.64 -17.41 16.83
CA GLY A 450 -4.56 -18.44 17.31
C GLY A 450 -5.93 -17.90 17.75
N LEU A 451 -6.34 -16.75 17.22
CA LEU A 451 -7.63 -16.11 17.48
C LEU A 451 -8.60 -16.30 16.32
N GLU A 452 -9.89 -16.25 16.61
CA GLU A 452 -10.94 -16.31 15.59
C GLU A 452 -10.98 -15.03 14.73
N ALA A 453 -11.47 -15.18 13.49
CA ALA A 453 -11.69 -14.06 12.59
C ALA A 453 -12.66 -13.04 13.21
N SER A 454 -12.41 -11.74 12.97
CA SER A 454 -13.18 -10.66 13.58
C SER A 454 -13.17 -9.39 12.73
N ASP A 455 -14.30 -8.67 12.75
CA ASP A 455 -14.45 -7.36 12.11
C ASP A 455 -13.71 -6.24 12.89
N TRP A 456 -13.35 -6.51 14.15
CA TRP A 456 -12.61 -5.59 15.01
C TRP A 456 -11.45 -6.26 15.74
N TRP A 457 -10.43 -5.47 16.07
CA TRP A 457 -9.22 -5.98 16.73
C TRP A 457 -9.47 -6.42 18.17
N LEU A 458 -10.31 -5.70 18.93
CA LEU A 458 -10.57 -5.99 20.35
C LEU A 458 -11.84 -6.82 20.55
N PRO A 459 -11.95 -7.61 21.65
CA PRO A 459 -13.14 -8.40 21.93
C PRO A 459 -14.39 -7.53 22.09
N ASN A 460 -15.56 -8.08 21.72
CA ASN A 460 -16.86 -7.41 21.89
C ASN A 460 -16.94 -6.00 21.28
N ASP A 461 -16.18 -5.74 20.20
CA ASP A 461 -16.06 -4.43 19.56
C ASP A 461 -15.62 -3.29 20.50
N GLU A 462 -14.87 -3.60 21.56
CA GLU A 462 -14.40 -2.61 22.53
C GLU A 462 -13.65 -1.47 21.84
N GLY A 463 -14.07 -0.23 22.10
CA GLY A 463 -13.42 0.97 21.57
C GLY A 463 -13.55 1.17 20.05
N CYS A 464 -14.37 0.38 19.34
CA CYS A 464 -14.59 0.55 17.91
C CYS A 464 -15.45 1.80 17.62
N PRO A 465 -14.92 2.82 16.92
CA PRO A 465 -15.73 4.00 16.59
C PRO A 465 -16.89 3.62 15.64
N PRO A 466 -18.12 4.13 15.85
CA PRO A 466 -19.27 3.77 15.01
C PRO A 466 -19.03 4.01 13.52
N ILE A 467 -18.36 5.12 13.18
CA ILE A 467 -18.01 5.46 11.79
C ILE A 467 -17.07 4.43 11.16
N ILE A 468 -16.12 3.84 11.90
CA ILE A 468 -15.22 2.81 11.38
C ILE A 468 -15.99 1.55 11.01
N ARG A 469 -16.98 1.16 11.82
CA ARG A 469 -17.87 0.03 11.49
C ARG A 469 -18.62 0.31 10.19
N THR A 470 -19.23 1.49 10.07
CA THR A 470 -19.93 1.90 8.83
C THR A 470 -19.01 1.93 7.61
N ILE A 471 -17.74 2.32 7.77
CA ILE A 471 -16.76 2.28 6.67
C ILE A 471 -16.45 0.85 6.25
N LYS A 472 -16.21 -0.04 7.20
CA LYS A 472 -15.97 -1.46 6.89
C LYS A 472 -17.16 -2.10 6.20
N ASP A 473 -18.38 -1.82 6.66
CA ASP A 473 -19.62 -2.26 6.02
C ASP A 473 -19.69 -1.79 4.56
N PHE A 474 -19.43 -0.50 4.33
CA PHE A 474 -19.39 0.08 2.98
C PHE A 474 -18.34 -0.59 2.07
N ILE A 475 -17.12 -0.86 2.57
CA ILE A 475 -16.07 -1.53 1.78
C ILE A 475 -16.42 -2.99 1.49
N ARG A 476 -17.02 -3.68 2.47
CA ARG A 476 -17.51 -5.05 2.28
C ARG A 476 -18.61 -5.09 1.23
N GLU A 477 -19.62 -4.24 1.34
CA GLU A 477 -20.67 -4.08 0.32
C GLU A 477 -20.06 -3.80 -1.06
N ARG A 478 -19.09 -2.89 -1.13
CA ARG A 478 -18.38 -2.57 -2.38
C ARG A 478 -17.63 -3.76 -2.97
N SER A 479 -17.13 -4.66 -2.13
CA SER A 479 -16.36 -5.84 -2.51
C SER A 479 -17.24 -7.06 -2.85
N THR A 480 -18.42 -7.17 -2.23
CA THR A 480 -19.33 -8.33 -2.33
C THR A 480 -20.58 -8.07 -3.17
N ALA A 481 -20.94 -6.81 -3.45
CA ALA A 481 -22.19 -6.47 -4.12
C ALA A 481 -22.26 -7.05 -5.55
N PRO A 482 -23.33 -7.80 -5.89
CA PRO A 482 -23.66 -8.08 -7.28
C PRO A 482 -24.19 -6.81 -7.96
N LYS A 483 -23.57 -6.41 -9.08
CA LYS A 483 -24.14 -5.64 -10.21
C LYS A 483 -25.35 -4.71 -9.92
N ASP A 484 -25.21 -3.73 -9.03
CA ASP A 484 -26.15 -2.60 -8.91
C ASP A 484 -25.55 -1.30 -9.47
N GLN A 485 -26.32 -0.22 -9.63
CA GLN A 485 -25.87 1.03 -10.28
C GLN A 485 -24.58 1.63 -9.69
N VAL A 486 -24.35 1.47 -8.37
CA VAL A 486 -23.09 1.87 -7.71
C VAL A 486 -21.95 0.90 -8.05
N SER A 487 -22.24 -0.39 -8.19
CA SER A 487 -21.33 -1.41 -8.73
C SER A 487 -21.05 -1.17 -10.22
N GLU A 488 -21.99 -0.64 -11.00
CA GLU A 488 -21.78 -0.20 -12.38
C GLU A 488 -20.88 1.04 -12.41
N ASP A 489 -21.05 2.03 -11.53
CA ASP A 489 -20.10 3.16 -11.42
C ASP A 489 -18.69 2.67 -11.08
N LEU A 490 -18.53 1.66 -10.21
CA LEU A 490 -17.25 1.07 -9.80
C LEU A 490 -16.63 0.10 -10.84
N LYS A 491 -17.46 -0.64 -11.55
CA LYS A 491 -17.06 -1.47 -12.69
C LYS A 491 -16.73 -0.59 -13.90
N GLU A 492 -17.40 0.55 -14.04
CA GLU A 492 -17.03 1.64 -14.94
C GLU A 492 -15.79 2.38 -14.44
N MET A 493 -15.44 2.43 -13.14
CA MET A 493 -14.11 2.90 -12.69
C MET A 493 -13.02 1.96 -13.23
N ARG A 494 -13.18 0.64 -13.06
CA ARG A 494 -12.33 -0.35 -13.77
C ARG A 494 -12.39 -0.17 -15.29
N GLY A 495 -13.56 0.16 -15.84
CA GLY A 495 -13.81 0.45 -17.25
C GLY A 495 -13.06 1.68 -17.77
N ILE A 496 -13.05 2.78 -17.01
CA ILE A 496 -12.39 4.05 -17.32
C ILE A 496 -10.87 3.86 -17.27
N PHE A 497 -10.37 3.20 -16.24
CA PHE A 497 -8.96 2.85 -16.14
C PHE A 497 -8.56 1.80 -17.19
N SER A 498 -9.43 0.85 -17.52
CA SER A 498 -9.21 -0.05 -18.67
C SER A 498 -9.26 0.67 -20.02
N SER A 499 -10.03 1.76 -20.15
CA SER A 499 -10.06 2.60 -21.37
C SER A 499 -8.86 3.53 -21.48
N LEU A 500 -8.21 3.86 -20.35
CA LEU A 500 -6.87 4.46 -20.33
C LEU A 500 -5.77 3.44 -20.71
N ASN A 501 -6.02 2.14 -20.51
CA ASN A 501 -5.12 1.04 -20.92
C ASN A 501 -5.21 0.70 -22.42
N ILE A 502 -6.22 1.19 -23.14
CA ILE A 502 -6.33 0.97 -24.59
C ILE A 502 -5.48 2.01 -25.28
N SER A 503 -4.25 1.64 -25.61
CA SER A 503 -3.51 2.32 -26.67
C SER A 503 -4.31 2.19 -27.96
N ASP A 504 -4.75 3.33 -28.51
CA ASP A 504 -5.04 3.45 -29.93
C ASP A 504 -3.71 3.33 -30.70
N SER A 505 -3.18 2.10 -30.78
CA SER A 505 -2.23 1.71 -31.82
C SER A 505 -3.04 1.04 -32.92
N PRO A 506 -3.08 1.60 -34.16
CA PRO A 506 -3.79 0.96 -35.26
C PRO A 506 -3.16 -0.40 -35.54
N GLY A 507 -4.01 -1.43 -35.65
CA GLY A 507 -3.61 -2.80 -35.91
C GLY A 507 -2.71 -2.89 -37.14
N SER A 508 -1.51 -3.46 -36.97
CA SER A 508 -0.70 -3.93 -38.08
C SER A 508 -1.09 -5.38 -38.37
N ASP A 509 -2.08 -5.55 -39.24
CA ASP A 509 -2.24 -6.80 -39.98
C ASP A 509 -1.05 -6.98 -40.95
N ASN A 510 -0.51 -8.20 -40.94
CA ASN A 510 0.31 -8.82 -41.98
C ASN A 510 1.66 -8.19 -42.37
N MET A 511 2.74 -8.85 -41.96
CA MET A 511 3.79 -9.18 -42.92
C MET A 511 4.40 -10.56 -42.65
N THR A 512 3.86 -11.54 -43.36
CA THR A 512 4.53 -12.80 -43.69
C THR A 512 5.80 -12.47 -44.46
N ILE A 513 6.98 -12.81 -43.93
CA ILE A 513 8.18 -12.98 -44.74
C ILE A 513 8.54 -14.46 -44.71
N THR A 514 8.16 -15.12 -45.80
CA THR A 514 8.68 -16.40 -46.24
C THR A 514 10.18 -16.30 -46.52
N SER A 515 10.96 -17.25 -46.01
CA SER A 515 12.27 -17.58 -46.57
C SER A 515 12.46 -19.09 -46.44
N ASN A 516 12.17 -19.80 -47.53
CA ASN A 516 12.66 -21.14 -47.77
C ASN A 516 14.14 -21.03 -48.16
N ASP A 517 15.02 -21.80 -47.51
CA ASP A 517 15.84 -22.75 -48.25
C ASP A 517 16.45 -23.84 -47.33
N SER A 518 15.90 -25.05 -47.50
CA SER A 518 16.56 -26.33 -47.74
C SER A 518 17.96 -26.61 -47.18
N ALA A 519 18.09 -27.56 -46.24
CA ALA A 519 19.00 -28.72 -46.35
C ALA A 519 18.85 -29.72 -45.18
N SER A 520 18.22 -30.86 -45.50
CA SER A 520 18.53 -32.26 -45.14
C SER A 520 19.17 -32.62 -43.78
N GLY A 521 18.53 -33.54 -43.04
CA GLY A 521 19.23 -34.35 -42.03
C GLY A 521 18.41 -35.15 -41.02
N THR A 522 17.61 -36.13 -41.48
CA THR A 522 17.37 -37.47 -40.87
C THR A 522 17.17 -37.70 -39.36
N LEU A 523 16.01 -38.31 -39.06
CA LEU A 523 15.76 -39.49 -38.20
C LEU A 523 15.99 -39.43 -36.67
N GLY A 524 14.87 -39.58 -35.92
CA GLY A 524 14.67 -40.83 -35.18
C GLY A 524 14.47 -40.78 -33.65
N VAL A 525 13.24 -41.16 -33.25
CA VAL A 525 12.90 -42.11 -32.16
C VAL A 525 12.86 -41.63 -30.69
N HIS A 526 11.70 -41.94 -30.10
CA HIS A 526 11.33 -42.21 -28.69
C HIS A 526 12.44 -42.28 -27.63
N GLY A 527 12.13 -41.71 -26.46
CA GLY A 527 12.77 -42.04 -25.20
C GLY A 527 12.13 -41.34 -24.00
N THR A 528 11.16 -42.03 -23.38
CA THR A 528 10.73 -41.83 -21.99
C THR A 528 11.91 -41.84 -21.03
N TYR A 529 12.09 -40.81 -20.19
CA TYR A 529 12.79 -40.96 -18.91
C TYR A 529 12.20 -40.03 -17.83
N ASN A 530 11.66 -40.68 -16.80
CA ASN A 530 11.54 -40.16 -15.44
C ASN A 530 12.93 -39.72 -14.95
N ALA A 531 13.01 -38.54 -14.35
CA ALA A 531 13.86 -38.30 -13.19
C ALA A 531 13.45 -36.97 -12.53
N SER A 532 12.97 -37.10 -11.29
CA SER A 532 13.06 -36.06 -10.27
C SER A 532 14.52 -35.61 -10.13
N PRO A 533 14.76 -34.38 -9.66
CA PRO A 533 15.44 -34.31 -8.38
C PRO A 533 14.78 -33.36 -7.39
N ASP A 534 14.79 -33.82 -6.15
CA ASP A 534 14.44 -33.12 -4.93
C ASP A 534 15.09 -31.74 -4.83
N TRP A 535 14.28 -30.71 -4.55
CA TRP A 535 14.56 -29.58 -3.65
C TRP A 535 13.25 -29.03 -3.07
#